data_AF-A0A7J6N893-F1
#
_entry.id   AF-A0A7J6N893-F1
#
_cell.length_a   1.000
_cell.length_b   1.000
_cell.length_c   1.000
_cell.angle_alpha   90.00
_cell.angle_beta   90.00
_cell.angle_gamma   90.00
#
_symmetry.space_group_name_H-M   'P 1'
#
loop_
_entity.id
_entity.type
_entity.pdbx_description
1 polymer ?
#
loop_
_entity_poly.entity_id
_entity_poly.type
_entity_poly.pdbx_seq_one_letter_code
_entity_poly.pdbx_strand_id
1 'polypeptide(L)'
;MDNMGAQWIGSGGREWIPNGGGMPQQRKELEASGAWNMQMLDDFAQEDHKKAVKDVCGTWEIFDEAVVSCEDSVKTSEQIVKNGARALYISFNNPPISHATTSEWLDADQYWQAFVEKHMYHANYLNALAEDPESAEYIKGIEETTMKQWHTWDDRGVTNHNNKYLYQRPSFEYYDLYRGPLVEHMIFYLTKTGGDARTFPELMPHQWFAEIYNNRFEMYSVLQRRRRATQEAALSREAHLDMAPAHMDSEGEQYYERLLSRESSMVELSAARLMGNFIFLNDAAIPLQTQSALLRVAQEYPNGKFYSLGDDVNALFYVPAGAIADDEVCPADAFNAYMNYMKLTGRRFNPGYNQALNIFYRTLESRKPGLEGRWFQVKGESQADAFLRRLKADDPHRPVYEEYVAELKERWANRKELSEAEVMPKLLEVEGKYRKECIDFDTLVMSMNEEVSSEVKEKAPEYEALMADDGLTHMMADGSIVAIDAETRQGLANQQQLFSRMTDFEAGKDKFTENVNNTKTGLDSKRH
;
A
#
# COMPACT_ATOMS: atom_id res chain seq x y z
N MET A 1 17.27 61.65 -48.88
CA MET A 1 17.78 61.11 -50.15
C MET A 1 16.58 60.85 -51.02
N ASP A 2 16.45 61.71 -52.02
CA ASP A 2 15.71 61.55 -53.28
C ASP A 2 15.64 60.07 -53.73
N ASN A 3 14.64 59.57 -54.46
CA ASN A 3 13.97 60.20 -55.58
C ASN A 3 12.73 59.38 -56.02
N MET A 4 11.85 60.04 -56.77
CA MET A 4 10.65 59.50 -57.43
C MET A 4 10.96 58.49 -58.54
N GLY A 5 9.96 57.72 -58.96
CA GLY A 5 9.97 57.05 -60.26
C GLY A 5 8.78 56.13 -60.54
N ALA A 6 7.62 56.68 -60.88
CA ALA A 6 6.59 55.95 -61.59
C ALA A 6 6.90 55.93 -63.10
N GLN A 7 6.61 54.83 -63.81
CA GLN A 7 6.33 54.90 -65.25
C GLN A 7 5.39 53.80 -65.72
N TRP A 8 4.45 54.24 -66.55
CA TRP A 8 3.35 53.53 -67.19
C TRP A 8 3.73 53.08 -68.63
N ILE A 9 2.81 52.35 -69.28
CA ILE A 9 2.72 51.99 -70.73
C ILE A 9 3.55 50.74 -71.09
N GLY A 10 3.08 49.72 -71.79
CA GLY A 10 1.89 49.50 -72.61
C GLY A 10 2.28 48.72 -73.87
N SER A 11 1.41 47.80 -74.30
CA SER A 11 1.21 47.25 -75.66
C SER A 11 2.40 46.69 -76.48
N GLY A 12 2.23 45.48 -77.03
CA GLY A 12 3.05 45.00 -78.15
C GLY A 12 2.72 43.57 -78.59
N GLY A 13 1.65 43.41 -79.37
CA GLY A 13 1.35 42.16 -80.07
C GLY A 13 2.38 41.83 -81.16
N ARG A 14 2.47 40.54 -81.51
CA ARG A 14 3.06 40.09 -82.78
C ARG A 14 2.08 39.16 -83.49
N GLU A 15 1.71 39.57 -84.68
CA GLU A 15 0.97 38.82 -85.69
C GLU A 15 1.79 37.63 -86.21
N TRP A 16 1.09 36.54 -86.52
CA TRP A 16 1.53 35.56 -87.49
C TRP A 16 0.50 35.49 -88.62
N ILE A 17 0.99 35.62 -89.85
CA ILE A 17 0.26 35.72 -91.11
C ILE A 17 -0.25 34.32 -91.51
N PRO A 18 -1.49 34.15 -91.98
CA PRO A 18 -1.95 32.87 -92.49
C PRO A 18 -1.64 32.71 -93.98
N ASN A 19 -0.92 31.64 -94.33
CA ASN A 19 -0.85 31.13 -95.69
C ASN A 19 -2.16 30.43 -96.05
N GLY A 20 -2.90 30.98 -97.03
CA GLY A 20 -3.91 30.25 -97.80
C GLY A 20 -3.24 29.24 -98.75
N GLY A 21 -3.90 28.18 -99.19
CA GLY A 21 -5.31 27.90 -99.11
C GLY A 21 -5.66 26.49 -99.59
N GLY A 22 -6.90 26.10 -99.32
CA GLY A 22 -7.51 24.85 -99.76
C GLY A 22 -8.55 24.27 -98.80
N MET A 23 -9.45 25.09 -98.21
CA MET A 23 -10.48 24.62 -97.26
C MET A 23 -11.87 25.24 -97.51
N PRO A 24 -12.82 24.51 -98.12
CA PRO A 24 -14.23 24.90 -98.16
C PRO A 24 -15.15 24.07 -97.25
N GLN A 25 -14.69 22.93 -96.71
CA GLN A 25 -15.56 21.98 -95.97
C GLN A 25 -15.39 22.06 -94.43
N GLN A 26 -14.18 22.38 -93.94
CA GLN A 26 -13.94 22.70 -92.52
C GLN A 26 -14.59 24.02 -92.06
N ARG A 27 -14.91 24.93 -92.99
CA ARG A 27 -15.48 26.25 -92.66
C ARG A 27 -16.91 26.15 -92.12
N LYS A 28 -17.72 25.21 -92.61
CA LYS A 28 -19.10 25.03 -92.11
C LYS A 28 -19.17 24.34 -90.75
N GLU A 29 -18.24 23.44 -90.44
CA GLU A 29 -18.13 22.82 -89.10
C GLU A 29 -17.51 23.78 -88.09
N LEU A 30 -16.57 24.65 -88.50
CA LEU A 30 -16.04 25.74 -87.68
C LEU A 30 -17.06 26.86 -87.41
N GLU A 31 -17.95 27.17 -88.37
CA GLU A 31 -19.03 28.14 -88.15
C GLU A 31 -20.11 27.60 -87.19
N ALA A 32 -20.45 26.32 -87.27
CA ALA A 32 -21.38 25.69 -86.32
C ALA A 32 -20.77 25.52 -84.91
N SER A 33 -19.49 25.15 -84.81
CA SER A 33 -18.75 25.10 -83.53
C SER A 33 -18.51 26.49 -82.95
N GLY A 34 -18.23 27.49 -83.79
CA GLY A 34 -18.09 28.88 -83.40
C GLY A 34 -19.42 29.49 -82.91
N ALA A 35 -20.54 29.13 -83.53
CA ALA A 35 -21.87 29.54 -83.07
C ALA A 35 -22.23 28.89 -81.72
N TRP A 36 -21.92 27.60 -81.53
CA TRP A 36 -22.14 26.92 -80.25
C TRP A 36 -21.24 27.47 -79.13
N ASN A 37 -19.97 27.77 -79.44
CA ASN A 37 -19.04 28.37 -78.49
C ASN A 37 -19.40 29.83 -78.16
N MET A 38 -19.89 30.62 -79.13
CA MET A 38 -20.39 31.96 -78.84
C MET A 38 -21.66 31.92 -78.02
N GLN A 39 -22.55 30.95 -78.25
CA GLN A 39 -23.76 30.80 -77.44
C GLN A 39 -23.43 30.33 -76.02
N MET A 40 -22.45 29.44 -75.85
CA MET A 40 -21.96 29.05 -74.51
C MET A 40 -21.25 30.22 -73.81
N LEU A 41 -20.51 31.06 -74.53
CA LEU A 41 -19.88 32.27 -73.98
C LEU A 41 -20.91 33.35 -73.64
N ASP A 42 -21.97 33.50 -74.44
CA ASP A 42 -23.10 34.39 -74.15
C ASP A 42 -23.90 33.86 -72.95
N ASP A 43 -24.08 32.55 -72.82
CA ASP A 43 -24.70 31.94 -71.64
C ASP A 43 -23.81 32.13 -70.38
N PHE A 44 -22.48 32.02 -70.51
CA PHE A 44 -21.53 32.29 -69.40
C PHE A 44 -21.41 33.80 -69.07
N ALA A 45 -21.60 34.68 -70.05
CA ALA A 45 -21.62 36.12 -69.86
C ALA A 45 -22.96 36.62 -69.30
N GLN A 46 -24.04 35.86 -69.51
CA GLN A 46 -25.36 36.08 -68.89
C GLN A 46 -25.51 35.39 -67.53
N GLU A 47 -24.69 34.38 -67.22
CA GLU A 47 -24.46 33.98 -65.83
C GLU A 47 -23.85 35.17 -65.08
N ASP A 48 -24.66 35.72 -64.16
CA ASP A 48 -24.36 36.92 -63.41
C ASP A 48 -23.08 36.70 -62.58
N HIS A 49 -21.92 37.06 -63.14
CA HIS A 49 -20.63 37.01 -62.46
C HIS A 49 -20.68 37.79 -61.13
N LYS A 50 -21.57 38.78 -60.99
CA LYS A 50 -21.82 39.46 -59.71
C LYS A 50 -22.50 38.54 -58.69
N LYS A 51 -23.37 37.63 -59.10
CA LYS A 51 -24.03 36.66 -58.21
C LYS A 51 -23.07 35.55 -57.78
N ALA A 52 -22.24 35.04 -58.70
CA ALA A 52 -21.19 34.07 -58.36
C ALA A 52 -20.10 34.68 -57.45
N VAL A 53 -19.72 35.95 -57.66
CA VAL A 53 -18.83 36.67 -56.73
C VAL A 53 -19.54 36.93 -55.41
N LYS A 54 -20.82 37.30 -55.38
CA LYS A 54 -21.58 37.56 -54.15
C LYS A 54 -21.79 36.31 -53.28
N ASP A 55 -21.98 35.15 -53.89
CA ASP A 55 -22.13 33.87 -53.19
C ASP A 55 -20.78 33.32 -52.67
N VAL A 56 -19.65 33.65 -53.30
CA VAL A 56 -18.29 33.41 -52.75
C VAL A 56 -17.88 34.49 -51.74
N CYS A 57 -18.41 35.71 -51.86
CA CYS A 57 -18.19 36.86 -50.98
C CYS A 57 -19.01 36.83 -49.67
N GLY A 58 -19.64 35.70 -49.33
CA GLY A 58 -20.24 35.48 -48.00
C GLY A 58 -19.22 35.41 -46.85
N THR A 59 -17.93 35.57 -47.12
CA THR A 59 -16.83 35.56 -46.14
C THR A 59 -16.14 36.92 -45.97
N TRP A 60 -16.69 38.03 -46.48
CA TRP A 60 -16.21 39.37 -46.08
C TRP A 60 -16.74 39.82 -44.73
N GLU A 61 -17.91 39.36 -44.28
CA GLU A 61 -18.43 39.71 -42.95
C GLU A 61 -17.52 39.18 -41.84
N ILE A 62 -17.04 37.93 -41.96
CA ILE A 62 -16.06 37.34 -41.03
C ILE A 62 -14.71 38.08 -41.10
N PHE A 63 -14.31 38.53 -42.29
CA PHE A 63 -13.11 39.34 -42.47
C PHE A 63 -13.26 40.73 -41.83
N ASP A 64 -14.40 41.40 -42.01
CA ASP A 64 -14.70 42.70 -41.43
C ASP A 64 -14.82 42.61 -39.90
N GLU A 65 -15.42 41.54 -39.35
CA GLU A 65 -15.41 41.23 -37.92
C GLU A 65 -13.99 40.99 -37.39
N ALA A 66 -13.15 40.26 -38.13
CA ALA A 66 -11.74 40.06 -37.78
C ALA A 66 -10.93 41.37 -37.83
N VAL A 67 -11.24 42.28 -38.77
CA VAL A 67 -10.65 43.62 -38.85
C VAL A 67 -11.08 44.46 -37.66
N VAL A 68 -12.37 44.51 -37.30
CA VAL A 68 -12.86 45.22 -36.11
C VAL A 68 -12.22 44.68 -34.83
N SER A 69 -12.14 43.35 -34.69
CA SER A 69 -11.45 42.72 -33.55
C SER A 69 -9.95 43.05 -33.51
N CYS A 70 -9.30 43.16 -34.67
CA CYS A 70 -7.91 43.59 -34.78
C CYS A 70 -7.77 45.06 -34.38
N GLU A 71 -8.66 45.94 -34.85
CA GLU A 71 -8.68 47.36 -34.49
C GLU A 71 -8.91 47.58 -32.99
N ASP A 72 -9.80 46.81 -32.35
CA ASP A 72 -10.04 46.89 -30.92
C ASP A 72 -8.85 46.36 -30.10
N SER A 73 -8.17 45.32 -30.61
CA SER A 73 -6.90 44.84 -30.05
C SER A 73 -5.79 45.88 -30.19
N VAL A 74 -5.73 46.59 -31.33
CA VAL A 74 -4.78 47.69 -31.56
C VAL A 74 -5.09 48.89 -30.66
N LYS A 75 -6.36 49.29 -30.49
CA LYS A 75 -6.76 50.34 -29.53
C LYS A 75 -6.37 49.97 -28.10
N THR A 76 -6.55 48.71 -27.72
CA THR A 76 -6.18 48.22 -26.38
C THR A 76 -4.67 48.22 -26.21
N SER A 77 -3.90 47.75 -27.20
CA SER A 77 -2.44 47.77 -27.14
C SER A 77 -1.89 49.20 -27.14
N GLU A 78 -2.44 50.10 -27.94
CA GLU A 78 -2.12 51.53 -27.89
C GLU A 78 -2.41 52.13 -26.51
N GLN A 79 -3.51 51.74 -25.87
CA GLN A 79 -3.85 52.23 -24.53
C GLN A 79 -2.85 51.73 -23.48
N ILE A 80 -2.38 50.48 -23.58
CA ILE A 80 -1.31 49.94 -22.73
C ILE A 80 -0.02 50.74 -22.95
N VAL A 81 0.37 51.00 -24.20
CA VAL A 81 1.57 51.79 -24.53
C VAL A 81 1.43 53.22 -24.01
N LYS A 82 0.26 53.86 -24.16
CA LYS A 82 -0.02 55.20 -23.62
C LYS A 82 0.05 55.21 -22.09
N ASN A 83 -0.46 54.17 -21.42
CA ASN A 83 -0.36 54.05 -19.97
C ASN A 83 1.09 53.81 -19.51
N GLY A 84 1.87 53.00 -20.22
CA GLY A 84 3.31 52.85 -19.98
C GLY A 84 4.07 54.16 -20.16
N ALA A 85 3.78 54.92 -21.22
CA ALA A 85 4.37 56.25 -21.45
C ALA A 85 3.98 57.25 -20.34
N ARG A 86 2.74 57.22 -19.87
CA ARG A 86 2.29 58.00 -18.70
C ARG A 86 3.06 57.62 -17.44
N ALA A 87 3.24 56.32 -17.17
CA ALA A 87 4.00 55.83 -16.02
C ALA A 87 5.47 56.27 -16.06
N LEU A 88 6.12 56.19 -17.23
CA LEU A 88 7.49 56.70 -17.41
C LEU A 88 7.56 58.20 -17.20
N TYR A 89 6.61 58.96 -17.77
CA TYR A 89 6.55 60.40 -17.55
C TYR A 89 6.40 60.74 -16.07
N ILE A 90 5.52 60.06 -15.32
CA ILE A 90 5.38 60.23 -13.87
C ILE A 90 6.71 59.89 -13.17
N SER A 91 7.33 58.75 -13.50
CA SER A 91 8.59 58.33 -12.89
C SER A 91 9.75 59.31 -13.10
N PHE A 92 9.86 59.95 -14.28
CA PHE A 92 10.91 60.93 -14.56
C PHE A 92 10.67 62.29 -13.90
N ASN A 93 9.41 62.60 -13.57
CA ASN A 93 9.04 63.88 -12.94
C ASN A 93 8.81 63.76 -11.44
N ASN A 94 8.81 62.55 -10.88
CA ASN A 94 8.80 62.35 -9.44
C ASN A 94 10.10 62.90 -8.81
N PRO A 95 10.03 63.59 -7.67
CA PRO A 95 11.23 63.94 -6.93
C PRO A 95 11.97 62.65 -6.48
N PRO A 96 13.29 62.72 -6.22
CA PRO A 96 13.99 61.61 -5.58
C PRO A 96 13.25 61.20 -4.30
N ILE A 97 13.01 59.91 -4.10
CA ILE A 97 12.21 59.41 -2.96
C ILE A 97 12.82 59.82 -1.61
N SER A 98 14.14 60.01 -1.55
CA SER A 98 14.85 60.51 -0.38
C SER A 98 14.55 61.97 -0.01
N HIS A 99 13.94 62.74 -0.92
CA HIS A 99 13.55 64.15 -0.70
C HIS A 99 12.07 64.30 -0.34
N ALA A 100 11.25 63.25 -0.52
CA ALA A 100 9.86 63.25 -0.07
C ALA A 100 9.81 62.91 1.43
N THR A 101 8.91 63.54 2.19
CA THR A 101 8.70 63.12 3.58
C THR A 101 7.95 61.78 3.63
N THR A 102 8.26 60.93 4.60
CA THR A 102 7.62 59.61 4.73
C THR A 102 6.11 59.71 4.91
N SER A 103 5.63 60.75 5.62
CA SER A 103 4.19 61.00 5.78
C SER A 103 3.51 61.42 4.48
N GLU A 104 4.12 62.29 3.67
CA GLU A 104 3.54 62.67 2.37
C GLU A 104 3.51 61.50 1.38
N TRP A 105 4.54 60.64 1.40
CA TRP A 105 4.55 59.43 0.58
C TRP A 105 3.46 58.45 1.02
N LEU A 106 3.32 58.22 2.33
CA LEU A 106 2.31 57.32 2.85
C LEU A 106 0.90 57.89 2.66
N ASP A 107 0.68 59.20 2.80
CA ASP A 107 -0.59 59.88 2.50
C ASP A 107 -1.03 59.72 1.03
N ALA A 108 -0.06 59.68 0.11
CA ALA A 108 -0.30 59.46 -1.31
C ALA A 108 -0.57 57.98 -1.66
N ASP A 109 -0.07 57.02 -0.88
CA ASP A 109 -0.18 55.59 -1.15
C ASP A 109 -1.16 54.87 -0.22
N GLN A 110 -2.38 54.67 -0.72
CA GLN A 110 -3.46 54.00 0.02
C GLN A 110 -3.22 52.50 0.25
N TYR A 111 -2.36 51.85 -0.55
CA TYR A 111 -2.07 50.43 -0.40
C TYR A 111 -1.13 50.19 0.78
N TRP A 112 -0.01 50.93 0.83
CA TRP A 112 0.96 50.82 1.91
C TRP A 112 0.44 51.38 3.24
N GLN A 113 -0.53 52.31 3.22
CA GLN A 113 -1.28 52.68 4.43
C GLN A 113 -1.95 51.48 5.10
N ALA A 114 -2.70 50.68 4.34
CA ALA A 114 -3.37 49.50 4.87
C ALA A 114 -2.36 48.45 5.35
N PHE A 115 -1.21 48.32 4.66
CA PHE A 115 -0.14 47.42 5.09
C PHE A 115 0.48 47.84 6.44
N VAL A 116 0.77 49.14 6.61
CA VAL A 116 1.30 49.68 7.87
C VAL A 116 0.26 49.56 8.98
N GLU A 117 -1.01 49.86 8.73
CA GLU A 117 -2.09 49.69 9.70
C GLU A 117 -2.20 48.22 10.17
N LYS A 118 -2.19 47.28 9.23
CA LYS A 118 -2.25 45.84 9.52
C LYS A 118 -1.16 45.38 10.49
N HIS A 119 0.09 45.82 10.27
CA HIS A 119 1.23 45.27 11.00
C HIS A 119 1.73 46.13 12.15
N MET A 120 1.47 47.45 12.13
CA MET A 120 1.96 48.38 13.16
C MET A 120 0.86 48.93 14.06
N TYR A 121 -0.41 48.93 13.61
CA TYR A 121 -1.54 49.35 14.45
C TYR A 121 -2.27 48.16 15.06
N HIS A 122 -2.58 47.13 14.26
CA HIS A 122 -3.30 45.95 14.75
C HIS A 122 -2.41 44.92 15.45
N ALA A 123 -1.10 44.92 15.20
CA ALA A 123 -0.18 43.92 15.73
C ALA A 123 1.00 44.56 16.51
N ASN A 124 0.81 44.80 17.81
CA ASN A 124 1.82 45.43 18.67
C ASN A 124 3.02 44.53 19.05
N TYR A 125 3.04 43.29 18.58
CA TYR A 125 4.05 42.28 18.90
C TYR A 125 4.95 41.93 17.71
N LEU A 126 4.64 42.43 16.51
CA LEU A 126 5.50 42.27 15.34
C LEU A 126 6.70 43.20 15.46
N ASN A 127 7.83 42.78 14.88
CA ASN A 127 9.03 43.60 14.88
C ASN A 127 8.80 44.80 13.95
N ALA A 128 8.57 45.97 14.52
CA ALA A 128 8.37 47.22 13.78
C ALA A 128 9.57 47.62 12.89
N LEU A 129 10.73 46.94 13.02
CA LEU A 129 11.92 47.15 12.20
C LEU A 129 12.02 46.18 11.01
N ALA A 130 11.10 45.22 10.87
CA ALA A 130 11.07 44.36 9.69
C ALA A 130 10.45 45.13 8.50
N GLU A 131 11.18 45.22 7.39
CA GLU A 131 10.71 45.91 6.17
C GLU A 131 9.51 45.19 5.53
N ASP A 132 9.50 43.85 5.59
CA ASP A 132 8.39 43.02 5.11
C ASP A 132 8.03 41.93 6.14
N PRO A 133 7.09 42.22 7.06
CA PRO A 133 6.58 41.25 8.04
C PRO A 133 5.72 40.13 7.44
N GLU A 134 5.48 40.11 6.12
CA GLU A 134 4.80 39.02 5.41
C GLU A 134 5.75 38.17 4.55
N SER A 135 7.05 38.48 4.55
CA SER A 135 8.04 37.70 3.83
C SER A 135 8.09 36.25 4.36
N ALA A 136 8.31 35.30 3.45
CA ALA A 136 8.38 33.88 3.79
C ALA A 136 9.46 33.58 4.85
N GLU A 137 10.58 34.32 4.82
CA GLU A 137 11.66 34.18 5.79
C GLU A 137 11.24 34.66 7.18
N TYR A 138 10.54 35.80 7.26
CA TYR A 138 10.05 36.34 8.53
C TYR A 138 8.98 35.44 9.16
N ILE A 139 8.02 34.97 8.37
CA ILE A 139 6.98 34.02 8.82
C ILE A 139 7.63 32.74 9.36
N LYS A 140 8.56 32.16 8.61
CA LYS A 140 9.27 30.95 9.05
C LYS A 140 10.05 31.18 10.35
N GLY A 141 10.71 32.34 10.49
CA GLY A 141 11.41 32.71 11.72
C GLY A 141 10.47 32.83 12.93
N ILE A 142 9.27 33.38 12.75
CA ILE A 142 8.23 33.41 13.79
C ILE A 142 7.78 31.99 14.13
N GLU A 143 7.49 31.15 13.14
CA GLU A 143 7.06 29.76 13.34
C GLU A 143 8.11 28.96 14.13
N GLU A 144 9.39 29.03 13.73
CA GLU A 144 10.50 28.38 14.42
C GLU A 144 10.66 28.87 15.86
N THR A 145 10.56 30.19 16.08
CA THR A 145 10.64 30.78 17.42
C THR A 145 9.48 30.34 18.29
N THR A 146 8.27 30.32 17.72
CA THR A 146 7.04 29.89 18.40
C THR A 146 7.16 28.42 18.81
N MET A 147 7.52 27.54 17.88
CA MET A 147 7.73 26.12 18.16
C MET A 147 8.77 25.90 19.26
N LYS A 148 9.90 26.63 19.22
CA LYS A 148 10.92 26.55 20.27
C LYS A 148 10.39 26.96 21.64
N GLN A 149 9.57 28.01 21.71
CA GLN A 149 8.93 28.45 22.96
C GLN A 149 7.97 27.38 23.50
N TRP A 150 7.15 26.78 22.63
CA TRP A 150 6.26 25.67 22.99
C TRP A 150 7.04 24.47 23.54
N HIS A 151 8.10 24.03 22.85
CA HIS A 151 8.95 22.94 23.32
C HIS A 151 9.63 23.25 24.66
N THR A 152 10.10 24.48 24.86
CA THR A 152 10.72 24.89 26.14
C THR A 152 9.70 24.92 27.29
N TRP A 153 8.44 25.22 26.98
CA TRP A 153 7.37 25.25 27.96
C TRP A 153 6.88 23.85 28.34
N ASP A 154 6.56 23.03 27.33
CA ASP A 154 5.73 21.83 27.49
C ASP A 154 6.52 20.50 27.50
N ASP A 155 7.64 20.41 26.79
CA ASP A 155 8.39 19.15 26.69
C ASP A 155 8.90 18.68 28.06
N ARG A 156 9.31 17.41 28.14
CA ARG A 156 10.02 16.87 29.30
C ARG A 156 11.47 17.38 29.36
N GLY A 157 11.82 18.06 30.44
CA GLY A 157 13.19 18.54 30.65
C GLY A 157 13.43 19.13 32.04
N VAL A 158 14.70 19.19 32.45
CA VAL A 158 15.11 19.69 33.78
C VAL A 158 14.80 21.19 33.95
N THR A 159 14.76 21.93 32.85
CA THR A 159 14.51 23.38 32.79
C THR A 159 13.08 23.74 32.39
N ASN A 160 12.21 22.76 32.14
CA ASN A 160 10.92 23.00 31.51
C ASN A 160 9.86 23.37 32.53
N HIS A 161 8.93 24.24 32.12
CA HIS A 161 8.09 24.99 33.06
C HIS A 161 6.82 24.24 33.43
N ASN A 162 6.17 23.59 32.45
CA ASN A 162 4.86 22.97 32.61
C ASN A 162 4.92 21.53 33.15
N ASN A 163 6.00 20.80 32.88
CA ASN A 163 6.17 19.40 33.28
C ASN A 163 6.66 19.28 34.75
N LYS A 164 5.88 19.86 35.69
CA LYS A 164 6.15 19.83 37.13
C LYS A 164 4.94 19.30 37.89
N TYR A 165 5.18 18.58 38.99
CA TYR A 165 4.15 18.05 39.88
C TYR A 165 3.13 17.08 39.22
N LEU A 166 3.53 16.38 38.16
CA LEU A 166 2.70 15.37 37.51
C LEU A 166 2.71 14.04 38.27
N TYR A 167 1.78 13.87 39.21
CA TYR A 167 1.50 12.57 39.84
C TYR A 167 0.70 11.63 38.94
N GLN A 168 -0.19 12.20 38.13
CA GLN A 168 -0.91 11.52 37.06
C GLN A 168 -0.45 12.14 35.74
N ARG A 169 0.09 11.32 34.84
CA ARG A 169 0.61 11.78 33.56
C ARG A 169 -0.51 11.79 32.51
N PRO A 170 -0.55 12.79 31.62
CA PRO A 170 -1.38 12.71 30.42
C PRO A 170 -0.93 11.55 29.52
N SER A 171 -1.78 11.16 28.59
CA SER A 171 -1.61 9.99 27.71
C SER A 171 -0.24 9.97 27.00
N PHE A 172 0.14 11.08 26.35
CA PHE A 172 1.40 11.20 25.62
C PHE A 172 2.61 10.97 26.52
N GLU A 173 2.71 11.68 27.65
CA GLU A 173 3.80 11.53 28.62
C GLU A 173 3.83 10.15 29.28
N TYR A 174 2.65 9.55 29.52
CA TYR A 174 2.55 8.21 30.07
C TYR A 174 3.14 7.18 29.11
N TYR A 175 2.73 7.21 27.85
CA TYR A 175 3.19 6.24 26.85
C TYR A 175 4.62 6.48 26.38
N ASP A 176 5.08 7.73 26.34
CA ASP A 176 6.49 8.01 26.02
C ASP A 176 7.43 7.43 27.09
N LEU A 177 7.07 7.58 28.38
CA LEU A 177 7.86 7.05 29.49
C LEU A 177 7.71 5.52 29.64
N TYR A 178 6.52 5.00 29.42
CA TYR A 178 6.19 3.58 29.62
C TYR A 178 5.81 2.91 28.30
N ARG A 179 6.83 2.49 27.54
CA ARG A 179 6.65 1.83 26.23
C ARG A 179 5.97 0.47 26.31
N GLY A 180 6.21 -0.30 27.38
CA GLY A 180 5.54 -1.60 27.59
C GLY A 180 4.01 -1.49 27.61
N PRO A 181 3.42 -0.65 28.47
CA PRO A 181 1.99 -0.35 28.46
C PRO A 181 1.47 0.16 27.11
N LEU A 182 2.23 0.99 26.38
CA LEU A 182 1.81 1.45 25.04
C LEU A 182 1.56 0.27 24.11
N VAL A 183 2.51 -0.67 24.03
CA VAL A 183 2.40 -1.86 23.17
C VAL A 183 1.23 -2.75 23.60
N GLU A 184 1.12 -3.04 24.90
CA GLU A 184 0.03 -3.89 25.44
C GLU A 184 -1.35 -3.26 25.21
N HIS A 185 -1.49 -1.96 25.48
CA HIS A 185 -2.75 -1.23 25.29
C HIS A 185 -3.12 -1.13 23.81
N MET A 186 -2.14 -0.92 22.92
CA MET A 186 -2.36 -0.89 21.48
C MET A 186 -2.77 -2.26 20.94
N ILE A 187 -2.06 -3.34 21.29
CA ILE A 187 -2.43 -4.71 20.88
C ILE A 187 -3.82 -5.06 21.39
N PHE A 188 -4.13 -4.73 22.64
CA PHE A 188 -5.46 -4.93 23.21
C PHE A 188 -6.53 -4.14 22.45
N TYR A 189 -6.30 -2.85 22.17
CA TYR A 189 -7.21 -2.01 21.41
C TYR A 189 -7.48 -2.59 20.02
N LEU A 190 -6.42 -2.86 19.24
CA LEU A 190 -6.52 -3.43 17.91
C LEU A 190 -7.20 -4.81 17.95
N THR A 191 -6.96 -5.63 18.97
CA THR A 191 -7.61 -6.94 19.11
C THR A 191 -9.06 -6.82 19.56
N LYS A 192 -9.43 -5.84 20.39
CA LYS A 192 -10.77 -5.70 20.93
C LYS A 192 -11.73 -4.95 20.01
N THR A 193 -11.25 -3.96 19.27
CA THR A 193 -12.09 -3.16 18.36
C THR A 193 -11.84 -3.53 16.90
N GLY A 194 -10.60 -3.90 16.59
CA GLY A 194 -10.05 -4.06 15.24
C GLY A 194 -10.37 -2.91 14.31
N GLY A 195 -10.20 -1.71 14.87
CA GLY A 195 -9.96 -0.47 14.14
C GLY A 195 -8.47 -0.24 13.87
N ASP A 196 -8.13 1.01 13.59
CA ASP A 196 -6.81 1.46 13.17
C ASP A 196 -6.08 2.19 14.31
N ALA A 197 -4.75 2.08 14.39
CA ALA A 197 -3.91 2.80 15.35
C ALA A 197 -4.12 4.32 15.32
N ARG A 198 -4.50 4.90 14.17
CA ARG A 198 -4.86 6.33 14.03
C ARG A 198 -6.04 6.77 14.89
N THR A 199 -6.86 5.81 15.31
CA THR A 199 -8.06 6.02 16.14
C THR A 199 -7.86 5.51 17.57
N PHE A 200 -6.61 5.24 17.97
CA PHE A 200 -6.29 4.83 19.33
C PHE A 200 -6.80 5.89 20.33
N PRO A 201 -7.61 5.48 21.32
CA PRO A 201 -8.21 6.44 22.23
C PRO A 201 -7.15 7.08 23.11
N GLU A 202 -7.22 8.41 23.26
CA GLU A 202 -6.33 9.16 24.14
C GLU A 202 -6.40 8.64 25.59
N LEU A 203 -7.61 8.37 26.07
CA LEU A 203 -7.86 7.74 27.36
C LEU A 203 -8.66 6.45 27.14
N MET A 204 -8.09 5.32 27.55
CA MET A 204 -8.80 4.04 27.49
C MET A 204 -9.89 3.95 28.57
N PRO A 205 -11.01 3.25 28.29
CA PRO A 205 -12.01 2.92 29.31
C PRO A 205 -11.42 2.13 30.49
N HIS A 206 -11.87 2.42 31.71
CA HIS A 206 -11.41 1.71 32.92
C HIS A 206 -11.68 0.19 32.86
N GLN A 207 -12.74 -0.23 32.17
CA GLN A 207 -13.06 -1.64 31.96
C GLN A 207 -11.96 -2.36 31.18
N TRP A 208 -11.35 -1.68 30.20
CA TRP A 208 -10.28 -2.25 29.39
C TRP A 208 -9.01 -2.44 30.22
N PHE A 209 -8.69 -1.48 31.11
CA PHE A 209 -7.60 -1.66 32.06
C PHE A 209 -7.82 -2.90 32.94
N ALA A 210 -9.01 -3.08 33.51
CA ALA A 210 -9.32 -4.25 34.33
C ALA A 210 -9.16 -5.57 33.55
N GLU A 211 -9.61 -5.61 32.30
CA GLU A 211 -9.42 -6.77 31.41
C GLU A 211 -7.94 -7.03 31.11
N ILE A 212 -7.16 -6.00 30.80
CA ILE A 212 -5.71 -6.09 30.58
C ILE A 212 -5.01 -6.66 31.83
N TYR A 213 -5.34 -6.14 33.02
CA TYR A 213 -4.77 -6.65 34.27
C TYR A 213 -5.14 -8.11 34.54
N ASN A 214 -6.38 -8.52 34.24
CA ASN A 214 -6.81 -9.91 34.36
C ASN A 214 -6.06 -10.82 33.37
N ASN A 215 -5.95 -10.41 32.10
CA ASN A 215 -5.17 -11.10 31.09
C ASN A 215 -3.71 -11.28 31.52
N ARG A 216 -3.11 -10.21 32.04
CA ARG A 216 -1.75 -10.21 32.57
C ARG A 216 -1.60 -11.17 33.74
N PHE A 217 -2.52 -11.14 34.71
CA PHE A 217 -2.52 -12.05 35.84
C PHE A 217 -2.59 -13.52 35.40
N GLU A 218 -3.51 -13.86 34.50
CA GLU A 218 -3.63 -15.22 33.97
C GLU A 218 -2.35 -15.66 33.26
N MET A 219 -1.77 -14.81 32.41
CA MET A 219 -0.51 -15.08 31.73
C MET A 219 0.63 -15.37 32.72
N TYR A 220 0.92 -14.42 33.62
CA TYR A 220 2.02 -14.59 34.57
C TYR A 220 1.80 -15.75 35.54
N SER A 221 0.54 -16.11 35.84
CA SER A 221 0.26 -17.29 36.67
C SER A 221 0.75 -18.58 36.04
N VAL A 222 0.66 -18.72 34.71
CA VAL A 222 1.15 -19.88 33.95
C VAL A 222 2.67 -19.82 33.85
N LEU A 223 3.21 -18.69 33.40
CA LEU A 223 4.66 -18.50 33.21
C LEU A 223 5.44 -18.72 34.50
N GLN A 224 4.96 -18.15 35.61
CA GLN A 224 5.62 -18.25 36.91
C GLN A 224 5.62 -19.67 37.46
N ARG A 225 4.50 -20.39 37.34
CA ARG A 225 4.41 -21.79 37.79
C ARG A 225 5.38 -22.67 37.03
N ARG A 226 5.50 -22.47 35.72
CA ARG A 226 6.42 -23.24 34.89
C ARG A 226 7.88 -22.91 35.19
N ARG A 227 8.23 -21.62 35.24
CA ARG A 227 9.57 -21.16 35.65
C ARG A 227 9.96 -21.80 36.97
N ARG A 228 9.09 -21.73 37.98
CA ARG A 228 9.32 -22.32 39.30
C ARG A 228 9.60 -23.82 39.20
N ALA A 229 8.75 -24.57 38.49
CA ALA A 229 8.92 -26.02 38.35
C ALA A 229 10.25 -26.39 37.69
N THR A 230 10.65 -25.67 36.63
CA THR A 230 11.94 -25.88 35.95
C THR A 230 13.12 -25.49 36.84
N GLN A 231 13.04 -24.32 37.49
CA GLN A 231 14.11 -23.78 38.33
C GLN A 231 14.37 -24.67 39.56
N GLU A 232 13.29 -25.10 40.24
CA GLU A 232 13.39 -25.98 41.40
C GLU A 232 13.92 -27.37 41.02
N ALA A 233 13.49 -27.91 39.87
CA ALA A 233 13.99 -29.20 39.39
C ALA A 233 15.47 -29.16 38.98
N ALA A 234 15.91 -28.08 38.34
CA ALA A 234 17.29 -27.88 37.92
C ALA A 234 18.21 -27.38 39.05
N LEU A 235 17.64 -27.00 40.20
CA LEU A 235 18.33 -26.29 41.30
C LEU A 235 19.10 -25.05 40.78
N SER A 236 18.57 -24.40 39.74
CA SER A 236 19.26 -23.29 39.08
C SER A 236 19.06 -21.98 39.85
N ARG A 237 20.13 -21.18 39.92
CA ARG A 237 20.05 -19.83 40.54
C ARG A 237 19.07 -18.92 39.81
N GLU A 238 18.94 -19.11 38.51
CA GLU A 238 18.06 -18.34 37.64
C GLU A 238 17.37 -19.26 36.63
N ALA A 239 16.15 -18.90 36.26
CA ALA A 239 15.41 -19.49 35.15
C ALA A 239 14.55 -18.38 34.53
N HIS A 240 14.37 -18.43 33.22
CA HIS A 240 13.58 -17.44 32.49
C HIS A 240 12.09 -17.79 32.50
N LEU A 241 11.23 -16.79 32.35
CA LEU A 241 9.82 -17.03 32.03
C LEU A 241 9.72 -17.40 30.55
N ASP A 242 8.72 -18.20 30.15
CA ASP A 242 8.48 -18.34 28.71
C ASP A 242 8.10 -16.97 28.12
N MET A 243 8.56 -16.67 26.90
CA MET A 243 8.19 -15.44 26.17
C MET A 243 8.59 -14.13 26.88
N ALA A 244 9.60 -14.17 27.75
CA ALA A 244 10.17 -12.97 28.36
C ALA A 244 11.67 -13.14 28.62
N PRO A 245 12.48 -12.08 28.47
CA PRO A 245 13.90 -12.14 28.76
C PRO A 245 14.17 -12.23 30.27
N ALA A 246 15.41 -12.56 30.61
CA ALA A 246 15.91 -12.58 31.99
C ALA A 246 15.78 -11.21 32.67
N HIS A 247 16.14 -10.17 31.92
CA HIS A 247 16.20 -8.79 32.39
C HIS A 247 15.24 -7.91 31.60
N MET A 248 13.98 -7.87 32.06
CA MET A 248 12.91 -7.09 31.42
C MET A 248 13.26 -5.62 31.21
N ASP A 249 13.96 -5.00 32.16
CA ASP A 249 14.24 -3.56 32.13
C ASP A 249 15.34 -3.18 31.12
N SER A 250 16.28 -4.08 30.82
CA SER A 250 17.38 -3.81 29.89
C SER A 250 17.21 -4.44 28.51
N GLU A 251 16.50 -5.57 28.42
CA GLU A 251 16.39 -6.38 27.20
C GLU A 251 14.95 -6.54 26.70
N GLY A 252 13.96 -6.12 27.49
CA GLY A 252 12.53 -6.33 27.20
C GLY A 252 12.11 -5.81 25.83
N GLU A 253 12.46 -4.57 25.51
CA GLU A 253 12.04 -3.91 24.26
C GLU A 253 12.58 -4.65 23.03
N GLN A 254 13.89 -4.91 22.99
CA GLN A 254 14.52 -5.63 21.87
C GLN A 254 14.00 -7.05 21.74
N TYR A 255 13.74 -7.73 22.86
CA TYR A 255 13.19 -9.08 22.84
C TYR A 255 11.80 -9.12 22.21
N TYR A 256 10.89 -8.22 22.63
CA TYR A 256 9.53 -8.18 22.10
C TYR A 256 9.48 -7.67 20.66
N GLU A 257 10.35 -6.75 20.28
CA GLU A 257 10.50 -6.32 18.87
C GLU A 257 10.85 -7.51 17.98
N ARG A 258 11.90 -8.28 18.32
CA ARG A 258 12.27 -9.49 17.56
C ARG A 258 11.15 -10.52 17.52
N LEU A 259 10.47 -10.73 18.66
CA LEU A 259 9.36 -11.67 18.74
C LEU A 259 8.23 -11.28 17.77
N LEU A 260 7.82 -10.01 17.78
CA LEU A 260 6.75 -9.49 16.92
C LEU A 260 7.14 -9.49 15.44
N SER A 261 8.37 -9.08 15.11
CA SER A 261 8.88 -9.10 13.73
C SER A 261 8.92 -10.51 13.15
N ARG A 262 9.38 -11.48 13.95
CA ARG A 262 9.37 -12.89 13.57
C ARG A 262 7.96 -13.43 13.41
N GLU A 263 7.06 -13.16 14.36
CA GLU A 263 5.67 -13.63 14.28
C GLU A 263 4.95 -13.04 13.07
N SER A 264 5.14 -11.73 12.79
CA SER A 264 4.62 -11.07 11.59
C SER A 264 5.15 -11.72 10.32
N SER A 265 6.46 -11.94 10.23
CA SER A 265 7.10 -12.60 9.08
C SER A 265 6.55 -14.01 8.85
N MET A 266 6.39 -14.80 9.92
CA MET A 266 5.83 -16.15 9.82
C MET A 266 4.37 -16.16 9.36
N VAL A 267 3.56 -15.18 9.81
CA VAL A 267 2.17 -15.03 9.36
C VAL A 267 2.10 -14.61 7.89
N GLU A 268 2.91 -13.66 7.45
CA GLU A 268 2.97 -13.23 6.05
C GLU A 268 3.40 -14.36 5.11
N LEU A 269 4.45 -15.11 5.48
CA LEU A 269 4.91 -16.27 4.72
C LEU A 269 3.83 -17.38 4.68
N SER A 270 3.12 -17.59 5.79
CA SER A 270 2.00 -18.52 5.83
C SER A 270 0.87 -18.06 4.92
N ALA A 271 0.50 -16.78 4.95
CA ALA A 271 -0.52 -16.21 4.07
C ALA A 271 -0.13 -16.35 2.59
N ALA A 272 1.11 -16.02 2.22
CA ALA A 272 1.63 -16.18 0.86
C ALA A 272 1.56 -17.64 0.38
N ARG A 273 1.94 -18.59 1.24
CA ARG A 273 1.84 -20.03 0.94
C ARG A 273 0.39 -20.49 0.70
N LEU A 274 -0.54 -19.99 1.52
CA LEU A 274 -1.97 -20.30 1.39
C LEU A 274 -2.59 -19.62 0.15
N MET A 275 -2.17 -18.40 -0.17
CA MET A 275 -2.60 -17.68 -1.37
C MET A 275 -2.20 -18.39 -2.65
N GLY A 276 -0.99 -18.94 -2.72
CA GLY A 276 -0.49 -19.68 -3.89
C GLY A 276 -1.36 -20.89 -4.29
N ASN A 277 -2.17 -21.40 -3.37
CA ASN A 277 -3.12 -22.50 -3.62
C ASN A 277 -4.59 -22.08 -3.47
N PHE A 278 -4.88 -20.78 -3.43
CA PHE A 278 -6.25 -20.25 -3.26
C PHE A 278 -6.97 -20.77 -2.00
N ILE A 279 -6.20 -21.06 -0.95
CA ILE A 279 -6.71 -21.55 0.34
C ILE A 279 -6.64 -20.50 1.46
N PHE A 280 -6.20 -19.27 1.15
CA PHE A 280 -6.25 -18.12 2.07
C PHE A 280 -7.62 -17.45 2.03
N LEU A 281 -8.34 -17.38 3.17
CA LEU A 281 -9.65 -16.70 3.27
C LEU A 281 -10.71 -17.16 2.24
N ASN A 282 -10.68 -18.43 1.83
CA ASN A 282 -11.76 -19.04 1.05
C ASN A 282 -12.82 -19.57 2.02
N ASP A 283 -13.83 -18.76 2.30
CA ASP A 283 -14.94 -19.08 3.21
C ASP A 283 -16.09 -19.81 2.51
N ALA A 284 -16.09 -19.85 1.17
CA ALA A 284 -17.07 -20.57 0.38
C ALA A 284 -16.90 -22.09 0.44
N ALA A 285 -15.71 -22.57 0.84
CA ALA A 285 -15.42 -24.01 0.95
C ALA A 285 -14.28 -24.32 1.92
N ILE A 286 -14.23 -25.57 2.37
CA ILE A 286 -13.15 -26.09 3.20
C ILE A 286 -12.05 -26.66 2.29
N PRO A 287 -10.81 -26.14 2.32
CA PRO A 287 -9.71 -26.68 1.52
C PRO A 287 -9.20 -28.00 2.10
N LEU A 288 -8.85 -28.93 1.21
CA LEU A 288 -8.39 -30.28 1.51
C LEU A 288 -7.09 -30.58 0.76
N GLN A 289 -6.04 -30.91 1.51
CA GLN A 289 -4.74 -31.32 0.97
C GLN A 289 -4.27 -32.70 1.46
N THR A 290 -5.01 -33.32 2.38
CA THR A 290 -4.65 -34.63 2.95
C THR A 290 -5.87 -35.52 3.14
N GLN A 291 -5.65 -36.83 3.15
CA GLN A 291 -6.69 -37.81 3.46
C GLN A 291 -7.26 -37.64 4.87
N SER A 292 -6.43 -37.27 5.84
CA SER A 292 -6.88 -37.04 7.22
C SER A 292 -7.84 -35.86 7.32
N ALA A 293 -7.60 -34.79 6.55
CA ALA A 293 -8.51 -33.65 6.47
C ALA A 293 -9.86 -34.05 5.85
N LEU A 294 -9.83 -34.85 4.77
CA LEU A 294 -11.04 -35.37 4.15
C LEU A 294 -11.88 -36.18 5.14
N LEU A 295 -11.26 -37.10 5.89
CA LEU A 295 -11.97 -37.92 6.88
C LEU A 295 -12.61 -37.05 7.96
N ARG A 296 -11.90 -36.02 8.44
CA ARG A 296 -12.44 -35.12 9.45
C ARG A 296 -13.64 -34.34 8.92
N VAL A 297 -13.53 -33.79 7.72
CA VAL A 297 -14.58 -33.00 7.10
C VAL A 297 -15.81 -33.85 6.77
N ALA A 298 -15.61 -35.09 6.29
CA ALA A 298 -16.70 -36.01 6.03
C ALA A 298 -17.44 -36.48 7.30
N GLN A 299 -16.73 -36.56 8.44
CA GLN A 299 -17.35 -36.86 9.74
C GLN A 299 -18.19 -35.70 10.28
N GLU A 300 -17.70 -34.46 10.11
CA GLU A 300 -18.31 -33.28 10.69
C GLU A 300 -19.47 -32.73 9.84
N TYR A 301 -19.32 -32.81 8.52
CA TYR A 301 -20.29 -32.30 7.55
C TYR A 301 -20.63 -33.39 6.54
N PRO A 302 -21.58 -34.30 6.83
CA PRO A 302 -21.96 -35.33 5.87
C PRO A 302 -22.67 -34.71 4.64
N ASN A 303 -22.48 -35.33 3.47
CA ASN A 303 -23.22 -35.07 2.22
C ASN A 303 -22.88 -33.79 1.40
N GLY A 304 -21.66 -33.25 1.49
CA GLY A 304 -21.22 -32.12 0.67
C GLY A 304 -20.67 -32.48 -0.72
N LYS A 305 -20.28 -31.46 -1.47
CA LYS A 305 -19.72 -31.58 -2.84
C LYS A 305 -18.25 -31.20 -2.90
N PHE A 306 -17.51 -31.82 -3.81
CA PHE A 306 -16.10 -31.55 -4.05
C PHE A 306 -15.91 -30.73 -5.32
N TYR A 307 -14.98 -29.79 -5.27
CA TYR A 307 -14.62 -28.92 -6.38
C TYR A 307 -13.10 -28.86 -6.55
N SER A 308 -12.69 -28.58 -7.80
CA SER A 308 -11.32 -28.26 -8.20
C SER A 308 -11.31 -26.92 -8.95
N LEU A 309 -10.26 -26.13 -8.74
CA LEU A 309 -10.08 -24.80 -9.34
C LEU A 309 -9.10 -24.79 -10.53
N GLY A 310 -8.67 -25.98 -10.97
CA GLY A 310 -7.63 -26.15 -11.99
C GLY A 310 -6.60 -27.18 -11.55
N ASP A 311 -5.73 -27.57 -12.49
CA ASP A 311 -4.62 -28.50 -12.23
C ASP A 311 -3.39 -27.78 -11.64
N ASP A 312 -3.36 -26.45 -11.70
CA ASP A 312 -2.38 -25.55 -11.08
C ASP A 312 -2.58 -25.40 -9.57
N VAL A 313 -3.79 -25.64 -9.06
CA VAL A 313 -4.13 -25.50 -7.64
C VAL A 313 -3.92 -26.81 -6.89
N ASN A 314 -2.97 -26.84 -5.97
CA ASN A 314 -2.63 -28.03 -5.18
C ASN A 314 -3.54 -28.20 -3.94
N ALA A 315 -4.85 -28.13 -4.16
CA ALA A 315 -5.88 -28.36 -3.15
C ALA A 315 -7.21 -28.77 -3.81
N LEU A 316 -8.00 -29.57 -3.09
CA LEU A 316 -9.42 -29.81 -3.39
C LEU A 316 -10.28 -28.99 -2.44
N PHE A 317 -11.49 -28.63 -2.86
CA PHE A 317 -12.38 -27.80 -2.05
C PHE A 317 -13.68 -28.53 -1.76
N TYR A 318 -14.09 -28.55 -0.49
CA TYR A 318 -15.31 -29.21 -0.06
C TYR A 318 -16.36 -28.21 0.40
N VAL A 319 -17.58 -28.33 -0.14
CA VAL A 319 -18.73 -27.50 0.23
C VAL A 319 -19.78 -28.39 0.91
N PRO A 320 -19.89 -28.33 2.25
CA PRO A 320 -20.96 -28.95 3.03
C PRO A 320 -22.38 -28.81 2.44
N ALA A 321 -23.21 -29.82 2.65
CA ALA A 321 -24.65 -29.75 2.35
C ALA A 321 -25.36 -28.88 3.39
N GLY A 322 -25.49 -27.60 3.09
CA GLY A 322 -26.03 -26.57 3.97
C GLY A 322 -25.23 -25.28 3.77
N ALA A 323 -25.86 -24.11 3.88
CA ALA A 323 -25.16 -22.85 3.67
C ALA A 323 -24.15 -22.63 4.80
N ILE A 324 -22.87 -22.92 4.55
CA ILE A 324 -21.72 -22.47 5.36
C ILE A 324 -21.69 -20.94 5.45
N ALA A 325 -22.27 -20.28 4.45
CA ALA A 325 -22.06 -18.87 4.13
C ALA A 325 -22.46 -17.87 5.23
N ASP A 326 -23.22 -18.27 6.26
CA ASP A 326 -23.71 -17.31 7.28
C ASP A 326 -23.35 -17.66 8.73
N ASP A 327 -22.79 -18.84 9.01
CA ASP A 327 -22.36 -19.24 10.36
C ASP A 327 -20.88 -18.96 10.56
N GLU A 328 -20.57 -17.81 11.17
CA GLU A 328 -19.19 -17.45 11.53
C GLU A 328 -18.72 -18.29 12.72
N VAL A 329 -17.59 -18.98 12.57
CA VAL A 329 -16.99 -19.80 13.64
C VAL A 329 -16.54 -18.91 14.79
N CYS A 330 -16.89 -19.31 16.01
CA CYS A 330 -16.45 -18.64 17.22
C CYS A 330 -14.91 -18.72 17.37
N PRO A 331 -14.21 -17.61 17.70
CA PRO A 331 -12.76 -17.59 17.90
C PRO A 331 -12.27 -18.63 18.92
N ALA A 332 -12.98 -18.77 20.04
CA ALA A 332 -12.62 -19.73 21.09
C ALA A 332 -12.78 -21.18 20.62
N ASP A 333 -13.80 -21.49 19.82
CA ASP A 333 -14.02 -22.82 19.27
C ASP A 333 -12.96 -23.17 18.22
N ALA A 334 -12.61 -22.21 17.35
CA ALA A 334 -11.52 -22.36 16.38
C ALA A 334 -10.18 -22.65 17.09
N PHE A 335 -9.88 -21.90 18.16
CA PHE A 335 -8.70 -22.14 18.98
C PHE A 335 -8.71 -23.53 19.63
N ASN A 336 -9.82 -23.93 20.24
CA ASN A 336 -9.95 -25.24 20.87
C ASN A 336 -9.79 -26.39 19.86
N ALA A 337 -10.40 -26.26 18.68
CA ALA A 337 -10.26 -27.23 17.59
C ALA A 337 -8.79 -27.36 17.15
N TYR A 338 -8.11 -26.23 16.96
CA TYR A 338 -6.70 -26.20 16.61
C TYR A 338 -5.81 -26.82 17.70
N MET A 339 -6.00 -26.45 18.97
CA MET A 339 -5.25 -27.03 20.09
C MET A 339 -5.48 -28.52 20.27
N ASN A 340 -6.71 -29.00 20.06
CA ASN A 340 -7.02 -30.43 20.11
C ASN A 340 -6.33 -31.19 18.99
N TYR A 341 -6.34 -30.66 17.77
CA TYR A 341 -5.61 -31.27 16.65
C TYR A 341 -4.10 -31.34 16.90
N MET A 342 -3.52 -30.27 17.42
CA MET A 342 -2.10 -30.24 17.79
C MET A 342 -1.78 -31.34 18.83
N LYS A 343 -2.59 -31.44 19.90
CA LYS A 343 -2.44 -32.50 20.91
C LYS A 343 -2.56 -33.91 20.32
N LEU A 344 -3.53 -34.15 19.42
CA LEU A 344 -3.74 -35.43 18.77
C LEU A 344 -2.56 -35.84 17.86
N THR A 345 -1.92 -34.86 17.22
CA THR A 345 -0.74 -35.09 16.36
C THR A 345 0.57 -35.12 17.14
N GLY A 346 0.52 -35.07 18.47
CA GLY A 346 1.70 -35.09 19.34
C GLY A 346 2.49 -33.79 19.34
N ARG A 347 1.99 -32.73 18.70
CA ARG A 347 2.63 -31.42 18.63
C ARG A 347 2.01 -30.51 19.69
N ARG A 348 2.79 -29.98 20.63
CA ARG A 348 2.26 -29.10 21.69
C ARG A 348 3.00 -27.77 21.65
N PHE A 349 2.23 -26.69 21.68
CA PHE A 349 2.81 -25.37 21.91
C PHE A 349 3.40 -25.27 23.31
N ASN A 350 4.38 -24.37 23.45
CA ASN A 350 4.83 -23.93 24.77
C ASN A 350 3.60 -23.43 25.57
N PRO A 351 3.44 -23.81 26.85
CA PRO A 351 2.34 -23.33 27.69
C PRO A 351 2.15 -21.80 27.71
N GLY A 352 3.23 -21.02 27.72
CA GLY A 352 3.19 -19.56 27.65
C GLY A 352 2.58 -19.05 26.34
N TYR A 353 3.04 -19.57 25.20
CA TYR A 353 2.48 -19.22 23.89
C TYR A 353 1.02 -19.66 23.74
N ASN A 354 0.69 -20.85 24.25
CA ASN A 354 -0.69 -21.34 24.27
C ASN A 354 -1.61 -20.43 25.09
N GLN A 355 -1.15 -19.93 26.25
CA GLN A 355 -1.90 -18.96 27.05
C GLN A 355 -2.03 -17.61 26.34
N ALA A 356 -1.00 -17.16 25.60
CA ALA A 356 -1.05 -15.95 24.79
C ALA A 356 -2.16 -16.03 23.74
N LEU A 357 -2.16 -17.12 22.96
CA LEU A 357 -3.19 -17.37 21.95
C LEU A 357 -4.58 -17.45 22.59
N ASN A 358 -4.74 -18.15 23.70
CA ASN A 358 -6.03 -18.24 24.40
C ASN A 358 -6.58 -16.84 24.78
N ILE A 359 -5.72 -15.97 25.33
CA ILE A 359 -6.09 -14.58 25.64
C ILE A 359 -6.46 -13.80 24.38
N PHE A 360 -5.70 -13.97 23.30
CA PHE A 360 -5.97 -13.33 22.01
C PHE A 360 -7.35 -13.73 21.45
N TYR A 361 -7.64 -15.03 21.34
CA TYR A 361 -8.92 -15.52 20.84
C TYR A 361 -10.11 -15.13 21.73
N ARG A 362 -9.94 -15.11 23.06
CA ARG A 362 -10.95 -14.59 23.99
C ARG A 362 -11.20 -13.09 23.80
N THR A 363 -10.15 -12.31 23.55
CA THR A 363 -10.27 -10.87 23.31
C THR A 363 -10.99 -10.60 22.00
N LEU A 364 -10.71 -11.39 20.94
CA LEU A 364 -11.46 -11.34 19.68
C LEU A 364 -12.94 -11.65 19.88
N GLU A 365 -13.28 -12.64 20.70
CA GLU A 365 -14.67 -12.99 21.00
C GLU A 365 -15.45 -11.84 21.65
N SER A 366 -14.76 -10.97 22.43
CA SER A 366 -15.40 -9.79 23.03
C SER A 366 -15.91 -8.75 22.01
N ARG A 367 -15.60 -8.91 20.72
CA ARG A 367 -16.15 -8.09 19.62
C ARG A 367 -17.61 -8.37 19.30
N LYS A 368 -18.09 -9.60 19.57
CA LYS A 368 -19.44 -10.08 19.17
C LYS A 368 -20.57 -9.10 19.47
N PRO A 369 -20.66 -8.49 20.67
CA PRO A 369 -21.71 -7.53 20.97
C PRO A 369 -21.71 -6.29 20.07
N GLY A 370 -20.55 -5.87 19.56
CA GLY A 370 -20.39 -4.69 18.70
C GLY A 370 -20.58 -4.94 17.20
N LEU A 371 -20.73 -6.19 16.80
CA LEU A 371 -20.82 -6.63 15.38
C LEU A 371 -22.00 -7.60 15.18
N GLU A 372 -23.16 -7.32 15.79
CA GLU A 372 -24.40 -8.10 15.63
C GLU A 372 -24.25 -9.61 15.91
N GLY A 373 -23.38 -9.97 16.86
CA GLY A 373 -23.07 -11.37 17.20
C GLY A 373 -21.91 -11.98 16.40
N ARG A 374 -21.34 -11.24 15.44
CA ARG A 374 -20.15 -11.61 14.64
C ARG A 374 -18.88 -10.95 15.17
N TRP A 375 -17.69 -11.42 14.79
CA TRP A 375 -16.41 -10.90 15.32
C TRP A 375 -15.41 -10.46 14.23
N PHE A 376 -15.56 -10.94 13.00
CA PHE A 376 -14.67 -10.64 11.88
C PHE A 376 -15.41 -10.00 10.71
N GLN A 377 -16.47 -10.62 10.20
CA GLN A 377 -17.22 -10.18 9.01
C GLN A 377 -18.63 -9.66 9.32
N VAL A 378 -19.15 -8.76 8.50
CA VAL A 378 -20.55 -8.30 8.58
C VAL A 378 -21.48 -9.33 7.91
N LYS A 379 -22.80 -9.25 8.14
CA LYS A 379 -23.77 -10.13 7.47
C LYS A 379 -23.72 -9.97 5.95
N GLY A 380 -23.60 -11.08 5.23
CA GLY A 380 -23.48 -11.10 3.76
C GLY A 380 -22.13 -10.64 3.20
N GLU A 381 -21.15 -10.33 4.06
CA GLU A 381 -19.76 -10.04 3.68
C GLU A 381 -18.94 -11.34 3.72
N SER A 382 -18.05 -11.54 2.74
CA SER A 382 -17.10 -12.66 2.76
C SER A 382 -15.89 -12.35 3.66
N GLN A 383 -15.19 -13.38 4.13
CA GLN A 383 -13.97 -13.20 4.93
C GLN A 383 -12.88 -12.44 4.16
N ALA A 384 -12.75 -12.69 2.85
CA ALA A 384 -11.82 -11.98 1.99
C ALA A 384 -12.14 -10.48 1.89
N ASP A 385 -13.43 -10.13 1.76
CA ASP A 385 -13.87 -8.73 1.74
C ASP A 385 -13.69 -8.05 3.11
N ALA A 386 -14.01 -8.76 4.20
CA ALA A 386 -13.78 -8.29 5.56
C ALA A 386 -12.29 -8.04 5.86
N PHE A 387 -11.40 -8.88 5.32
CA PHE A 387 -9.95 -8.67 5.39
C PHE A 387 -9.54 -7.41 4.64
N LEU A 388 -9.93 -7.23 3.38
CA LEU A 388 -9.59 -6.04 2.59
C LEU A 388 -10.16 -4.74 3.17
N ARG A 389 -11.33 -4.79 3.80
CA ARG A 389 -11.93 -3.65 4.52
C ARG A 389 -11.08 -3.21 5.71
N ARG A 390 -10.41 -4.15 6.37
CA ARG A 390 -9.58 -3.89 7.57
C ARG A 390 -8.10 -3.72 7.27
N LEU A 391 -7.66 -4.17 6.10
CA LEU A 391 -6.31 -3.94 5.62
C LEU A 391 -6.07 -2.44 5.48
N LYS A 392 -4.93 -1.96 5.96
CA LYS A 392 -4.58 -0.55 5.90
C LYS A 392 -4.54 -0.06 4.44
N ALA A 393 -4.91 1.20 4.24
CA ALA A 393 -4.95 1.80 2.90
C ALA A 393 -3.54 2.02 2.31
N ASP A 394 -2.58 2.31 3.20
CA ASP A 394 -1.17 2.53 2.93
C ASP A 394 -0.31 1.26 3.08
N ASP A 395 -0.94 0.09 3.24
CA ASP A 395 -0.21 -1.18 3.31
C ASP A 395 0.47 -1.48 1.96
N PRO A 396 1.79 -1.72 1.92
CA PRO A 396 2.52 -1.96 0.68
C PRO A 396 2.08 -3.23 -0.05
N HIS A 397 1.50 -4.21 0.66
CA HIS A 397 1.05 -5.48 0.10
C HIS A 397 -0.43 -5.46 -0.29
N ARG A 398 -1.16 -4.35 -0.08
CA ARG A 398 -2.58 -4.22 -0.46
C ARG A 398 -2.87 -4.58 -1.92
N PRO A 399 -2.11 -4.13 -2.93
CA PRO A 399 -2.38 -4.51 -4.33
C PRO A 399 -2.29 -6.02 -4.56
N VAL A 400 -1.38 -6.71 -3.85
CA VAL A 400 -1.21 -8.17 -3.95
C VAL A 400 -2.45 -8.89 -3.40
N TYR A 401 -2.97 -8.43 -2.26
CA TYR A 401 -4.20 -9.01 -1.70
C TYR A 401 -5.43 -8.71 -2.54
N GLU A 402 -5.54 -7.51 -3.14
CA GLU A 402 -6.65 -7.17 -4.04
C GLU A 402 -6.63 -8.02 -5.33
N GLU A 403 -5.45 -8.23 -5.95
CA GLU A 403 -5.25 -9.14 -7.09
C GLU A 403 -5.63 -10.57 -6.70
N TYR A 404 -5.15 -11.05 -5.54
CA TYR A 404 -5.47 -12.38 -5.02
C TYR A 404 -6.99 -12.59 -4.85
N VAL A 405 -7.69 -11.65 -4.20
CA VAL A 405 -9.13 -11.79 -3.95
C VAL A 405 -9.92 -11.72 -5.25
N ALA A 406 -9.50 -10.91 -6.23
CA ALA A 406 -10.11 -10.86 -7.55
C ALA A 406 -9.96 -12.20 -8.28
N GLU A 407 -8.75 -12.76 -8.33
CA GLU A 407 -8.49 -14.05 -8.98
C GLU A 407 -9.21 -15.20 -8.24
N LEU A 408 -9.22 -15.21 -6.90
CA LEU A 408 -9.94 -16.20 -6.12
C LEU A 408 -11.43 -16.22 -6.49
N LYS A 409 -12.07 -15.04 -6.60
CA LYS A 409 -13.49 -14.93 -6.98
C LYS A 409 -13.74 -15.45 -8.40
N GLU A 410 -12.85 -15.13 -9.35
CA GLU A 410 -12.95 -15.61 -10.73
C GLU A 410 -12.78 -17.13 -10.82
N ARG A 411 -11.73 -17.68 -10.20
CA ARG A 411 -11.47 -19.12 -10.17
C ARG A 411 -12.61 -19.88 -9.50
N TRP A 412 -13.13 -19.35 -8.40
CA TRP A 412 -14.27 -19.94 -7.71
C TRP A 412 -15.54 -19.94 -8.55
N ALA A 413 -15.78 -18.89 -9.34
CA ALA A 413 -16.91 -18.84 -10.29
C ALA A 413 -16.79 -19.93 -11.38
N ASN A 414 -15.56 -20.23 -11.80
CA ASN A 414 -15.24 -21.23 -12.84
C ASN A 414 -14.90 -22.63 -12.30
N ARG A 415 -15.18 -22.90 -11.03
CA ARG A 415 -14.84 -24.17 -10.37
C ARG A 415 -15.50 -25.38 -11.06
N LYS A 416 -14.79 -26.50 -11.09
CA LYS A 416 -15.29 -27.78 -11.62
C LYS A 416 -15.72 -28.69 -10.47
N GLU A 417 -16.97 -29.15 -10.50
CA GLU A 417 -17.46 -30.20 -9.58
C GLU A 417 -16.79 -31.54 -9.91
N LEU A 418 -16.31 -32.24 -8.89
CA LEU A 418 -15.68 -33.56 -9.00
C LEU A 418 -16.67 -34.65 -8.63
N SER A 419 -16.64 -35.76 -9.37
CA SER A 419 -17.37 -36.97 -9.00
C SER A 419 -16.68 -37.72 -7.86
N GLU A 420 -17.42 -38.49 -7.05
CA GLU A 420 -16.86 -39.25 -5.92
C GLU A 420 -15.70 -40.17 -6.32
N ALA A 421 -15.74 -40.73 -7.53
CA ALA A 421 -14.68 -41.59 -8.06
C ALA A 421 -13.37 -40.84 -8.35
N GLU A 422 -13.43 -39.54 -8.62
CA GLU A 422 -12.26 -38.70 -8.94
C GLU A 422 -11.59 -38.12 -7.69
N VAL A 423 -12.31 -38.00 -6.57
CA VAL A 423 -11.85 -37.30 -5.36
C VAL A 423 -10.63 -37.98 -4.74
N MET A 424 -10.72 -39.29 -4.46
CA MET A 424 -9.63 -40.01 -3.76
C MET A 424 -8.33 -40.09 -4.58
N PRO A 425 -8.36 -40.43 -5.89
CA PRO A 425 -7.15 -40.41 -6.72
C PRO A 425 -6.50 -39.02 -6.79
N LYS A 426 -7.29 -37.95 -7.01
CA LYS A 426 -6.76 -36.59 -7.05
C LYS A 426 -6.20 -36.14 -5.70
N LEU A 427 -6.86 -36.47 -4.60
CA LEU A 427 -6.39 -36.10 -3.26
C LEU A 427 -5.05 -36.78 -2.91
N LEU A 428 -4.83 -38.02 -3.36
CA LEU A 428 -3.55 -38.71 -3.20
C LEU A 428 -2.41 -37.99 -3.95
N GLU A 429 -2.68 -37.53 -5.16
CA GLU A 429 -1.72 -36.73 -5.93
C GLU A 429 -1.42 -35.40 -5.24
N VAL A 430 -2.47 -34.69 -4.81
CA VAL A 430 -2.37 -33.42 -4.06
C VAL A 430 -1.56 -33.61 -2.78
N GLU A 431 -1.82 -34.66 -2.01
CA GLU A 431 -1.09 -34.92 -0.76
C GLU A 431 0.41 -35.19 -1.01
N GLY A 432 0.74 -35.89 -2.10
CA GLY A 432 2.12 -36.10 -2.53
C GLY A 432 2.84 -34.78 -2.83
N LYS A 433 2.20 -33.90 -3.62
CA LYS A 433 2.73 -32.56 -3.94
C LYS A 433 2.84 -31.68 -2.70
N TYR A 434 1.79 -31.66 -1.86
CA TYR A 434 1.73 -30.88 -0.63
C TYR A 434 2.89 -31.20 0.32
N ARG A 435 3.21 -32.49 0.50
CA ARG A 435 4.33 -32.89 1.38
C ARG A 435 5.66 -32.37 0.86
N LYS A 436 5.87 -32.40 -0.45
CA LYS A 436 7.08 -31.84 -1.09
C LYS A 436 7.13 -30.32 -0.95
N GLU A 437 6.03 -29.63 -1.25
CA GLU A 437 5.91 -28.18 -1.07
C GLU A 437 6.18 -27.74 0.37
N CYS A 438 5.80 -28.52 1.38
CA CYS A 438 6.14 -28.21 2.78
C CYS A 438 7.65 -28.21 3.02
N ILE A 439 8.37 -29.21 2.49
CA ILE A 439 9.82 -29.34 2.64
C ILE A 439 10.54 -28.20 1.90
N ASP A 440 10.10 -27.94 0.67
CA ASP A 440 10.64 -26.85 -0.16
C ASP A 440 10.38 -25.48 0.50
N PHE A 441 9.20 -25.29 1.11
CA PHE A 441 8.86 -24.08 1.85
C PHE A 441 9.72 -23.88 3.10
N ASP A 442 9.92 -24.92 3.92
CA ASP A 442 10.80 -24.82 5.10
C ASP A 442 12.23 -24.41 4.67
N THR A 443 12.70 -24.94 3.54
CA THR A 443 14.00 -24.57 2.97
C THR A 443 14.04 -23.11 2.51
N LEU A 444 12.99 -22.67 1.79
CA LEU A 444 12.85 -21.30 1.32
C LEU A 444 12.85 -20.29 2.48
N VAL A 445 12.08 -20.57 3.53
CA VAL A 445 11.95 -19.67 4.68
C VAL A 445 13.28 -19.54 5.40
N MET A 446 13.97 -20.66 5.63
CA MET A 446 15.27 -20.66 6.30
C MET A 446 16.38 -20.02 5.45
N SER A 447 16.26 -20.00 4.12
CA SER A 447 17.26 -19.40 3.23
C SER A 447 17.02 -17.92 2.94
N MET A 448 15.77 -17.48 2.83
CA MET A 448 15.42 -16.13 2.37
C MET A 448 14.90 -15.19 3.46
N ASN A 449 14.48 -15.71 4.63
CA ASN A 449 13.95 -14.86 5.70
C ASN A 449 14.98 -14.71 6.84
N GLU A 450 15.54 -13.49 6.96
CA GLU A 450 16.53 -13.18 7.98
C GLU A 450 15.96 -13.23 9.40
N GLU A 451 14.71 -12.82 9.60
CA GLU A 451 14.05 -12.83 10.91
C GLU A 451 13.84 -14.25 11.46
N VAL A 452 13.61 -15.22 10.57
CA VAL A 452 13.46 -16.62 10.96
C VAL A 452 14.82 -17.33 11.06
N SER A 453 15.76 -17.00 10.18
CA SER A 453 17.09 -17.66 10.15
C SER A 453 18.09 -17.11 11.16
N SER A 454 17.88 -15.90 11.70
CA SER A 454 18.78 -15.24 12.66
C SER A 454 18.99 -16.05 13.93
N GLU A 455 17.93 -16.58 14.56
CA GLU A 455 18.04 -17.39 15.78
C GLU A 455 18.84 -18.68 15.54
N VAL A 456 18.65 -19.31 14.38
CA VAL A 456 19.40 -20.51 13.99
C VAL A 456 20.88 -20.17 13.81
N LYS A 457 21.20 -19.04 13.17
CA LYS A 457 22.57 -18.55 12.99
C LYS A 457 23.23 -18.16 14.32
N GLU A 458 22.49 -17.53 15.23
CA GLU A 458 22.98 -17.16 16.56
C GLU A 458 23.30 -18.40 17.42
N LYS A 459 22.47 -19.45 17.33
CA LYS A 459 22.68 -20.70 18.08
C LYS A 459 23.60 -21.70 17.38
N ALA A 460 23.92 -21.51 16.10
CA ALA A 460 24.78 -22.43 15.34
C ALA A 460 26.15 -22.67 16.01
N PRO A 461 26.88 -21.65 16.52
CA PRO A 461 28.16 -21.87 17.20
C PRO A 461 28.04 -22.69 18.49
N GLU A 462 26.94 -22.53 19.22
CA GLU A 462 26.65 -23.31 20.44
C GLU A 462 26.38 -24.77 20.07
N TYR A 463 25.60 -25.03 19.03
CA TYR A 463 25.38 -26.37 18.52
C TYR A 463 26.66 -26.99 17.96
N GLU A 464 27.51 -26.24 17.26
CA GLU A 464 28.82 -26.69 16.78
C GLU A 464 29.74 -27.09 17.94
N ALA A 465 29.77 -26.30 19.02
CA ALA A 465 30.52 -26.63 20.23
C ALA A 465 29.97 -27.88 20.94
N LEU A 466 28.63 -27.97 21.10
CA LEU A 466 27.98 -29.16 21.65
C LEU A 466 28.18 -30.41 20.78
N MET A 467 28.38 -30.23 19.47
CA MET A 467 28.72 -31.31 18.55
C MET A 467 30.17 -31.77 18.74
N ALA A 468 31.11 -30.85 18.94
CA ALA A 468 32.52 -31.18 19.13
C ALA A 468 32.78 -31.99 20.41
N ASP A 469 31.96 -31.80 21.45
CA ASP A 469 32.14 -32.41 22.78
C ASP A 469 31.19 -33.60 23.09
N ASP A 470 30.59 -34.24 22.07
CA ASP A 470 29.56 -35.30 22.22
C ASP A 470 28.32 -34.87 23.06
N GLY A 471 28.19 -33.58 23.41
CA GLY A 471 27.11 -33.04 24.24
C GLY A 471 25.72 -33.22 23.61
N LEU A 472 25.63 -33.11 22.28
CA LEU A 472 24.39 -33.38 21.55
C LEU A 472 23.96 -34.85 21.63
N THR A 473 24.89 -35.79 21.70
CA THR A 473 24.57 -37.21 21.91
C THR A 473 23.90 -37.43 23.27
N HIS A 474 24.39 -36.77 24.32
CA HIS A 474 23.76 -36.83 25.65
C HIS A 474 22.36 -36.20 25.66
N MET A 475 22.19 -35.03 25.03
CA MET A 475 20.91 -34.32 24.93
C MET A 475 19.87 -35.06 24.05
N MET A 476 20.32 -35.84 23.06
CA MET A 476 19.43 -36.70 22.28
C MET A 476 19.07 -37.97 23.05
N ALA A 477 19.99 -38.51 23.85
CA ALA A 477 19.77 -39.72 24.65
C ALA A 477 18.84 -39.50 25.84
N ASP A 478 18.92 -38.34 26.50
CA ASP A 478 18.02 -37.98 27.62
C ASP A 478 16.70 -37.34 27.17
N GLY A 479 16.55 -37.09 25.86
CA GLY A 479 15.35 -36.53 25.23
C GLY A 479 15.20 -35.01 25.37
N SER A 480 16.25 -34.31 25.81
CA SER A 480 16.29 -32.84 25.84
C SER A 480 16.17 -32.22 24.45
N ILE A 481 16.72 -32.89 23.43
CA ILE A 481 16.57 -32.53 22.02
C ILE A 481 16.05 -33.74 21.24
N VAL A 482 15.00 -33.52 20.45
CA VAL A 482 14.50 -34.52 19.49
C VAL A 482 14.61 -33.92 18.10
N ALA A 483 15.59 -34.39 17.33
CA ALA A 483 15.71 -34.05 15.93
C ALA A 483 14.79 -34.95 15.10
N ILE A 484 13.95 -34.35 14.26
CA ILE A 484 13.02 -35.06 13.38
C ILE A 484 13.41 -34.78 11.94
N ASP A 485 13.59 -35.84 11.17
CA ASP A 485 13.88 -35.76 9.76
C ASP A 485 12.66 -35.20 8.99
N ALA A 486 12.86 -34.13 8.21
CA ALA A 486 11.78 -33.43 7.52
C ALA A 486 11.07 -34.30 6.46
N GLU A 487 11.81 -35.21 5.81
CA GLU A 487 11.29 -36.07 4.73
C GLU A 487 10.53 -37.27 5.30
N THR A 488 11.11 -37.95 6.28
CA THR A 488 10.60 -39.22 6.83
C THR A 488 9.73 -39.03 8.07
N ARG A 489 9.78 -37.85 8.71
CA ARG A 489 9.14 -37.54 10.00
C ARG A 489 9.51 -38.49 11.13
N GLN A 490 10.63 -39.19 10.99
CA GLN A 490 11.19 -40.07 12.02
C GLN A 490 12.26 -39.32 12.82
N GLY A 491 12.41 -39.70 14.09
CA GLY A 491 13.48 -39.16 14.91
C GLY A 491 14.84 -39.61 14.38
N LEU A 492 15.80 -38.69 14.30
CA LEU A 492 17.18 -39.02 13.98
C LEU A 492 17.79 -39.84 15.12
N ALA A 493 18.48 -40.92 14.79
CA ALA A 493 18.92 -41.92 15.76
C ALA A 493 20.22 -41.52 16.49
N ASN A 494 21.02 -40.63 15.91
CA ASN A 494 22.29 -40.18 16.48
C ASN A 494 22.74 -38.83 15.93
N GLN A 495 23.75 -38.26 16.59
CA GLN A 495 24.36 -36.97 16.24
C GLN A 495 24.96 -36.94 14.82
N GLN A 496 25.46 -38.07 14.30
CA GLN A 496 26.03 -38.14 12.95
C GLN A 496 24.98 -37.96 11.86
N GLN A 497 23.79 -38.53 12.04
CA GLN A 497 22.66 -38.34 11.13
C GLN A 497 22.19 -36.88 11.13
N LEU A 498 22.16 -36.23 12.30
CA LEU A 498 21.86 -34.80 12.42
C LEU A 498 22.88 -33.96 11.64
N PHE A 499 24.18 -34.23 11.82
CA PHE A 499 25.25 -33.50 11.14
C PHE A 499 25.21 -33.65 9.62
N SER A 500 24.97 -34.86 9.11
CA SER A 500 24.80 -35.11 7.67
C SER A 500 23.66 -34.26 7.12
N ARG A 501 22.49 -34.27 7.79
CA ARG A 501 21.32 -33.50 7.35
C ARG A 501 21.55 -31.99 7.40
N MET A 502 22.28 -31.47 8.39
CA MET A 502 22.66 -30.06 8.44
C MET A 502 23.57 -29.67 7.27
N THR A 503 24.56 -30.52 6.96
CA THR A 503 25.52 -30.27 5.87
C THR A 503 24.82 -30.32 4.50
N ASP A 504 23.92 -31.30 4.31
CA ASP A 504 23.13 -31.44 3.09
C ASP A 504 22.23 -30.22 2.87
N PHE A 505 21.64 -29.69 3.94
CA PHE A 505 20.84 -28.48 3.90
C PHE A 505 21.67 -27.26 3.48
N GLU A 506 22.84 -27.05 4.09
CA GLU A 506 23.71 -25.93 3.74
C GLU A 506 24.20 -25.98 2.29
N ALA A 507 24.54 -27.17 1.79
CA ALA A 507 24.95 -27.35 0.40
C ALA A 507 23.78 -27.12 -0.59
N GLY A 508 22.54 -27.40 -0.17
CA GLY A 508 21.35 -27.27 -1.01
C GLY A 508 20.73 -25.86 -1.03
N LYS A 509 20.86 -25.08 0.04
CA LYS A 509 20.11 -23.83 0.23
C LYS A 509 20.44 -22.75 -0.82
N ASP A 510 21.71 -22.60 -1.19
CA ASP A 510 22.15 -21.53 -2.09
C ASP A 510 21.64 -21.78 -3.51
N LYS A 511 21.75 -23.04 -3.96
CA LYS A 511 21.22 -23.48 -5.25
C LYS A 511 19.70 -23.35 -5.32
N PHE A 512 19.01 -23.66 -4.23
CA PHE A 512 17.55 -23.50 -4.15
C PHE A 512 17.15 -22.02 -4.27
N THR A 513 17.85 -21.15 -3.54
CA THR A 513 17.59 -19.69 -3.55
C THR A 513 17.87 -19.07 -4.93
N GLU A 514 18.95 -19.49 -5.60
CA GLU A 514 19.27 -19.05 -6.96
C GLU A 514 18.16 -19.45 -7.96
N ASN A 515 17.65 -20.69 -7.86
CA ASN A 515 16.57 -21.16 -8.73
C ASN A 515 15.28 -20.35 -8.54
N VAL A 516 14.92 -20.02 -7.30
CA VAL A 516 13.73 -19.21 -7.00
C VAL A 516 13.89 -17.79 -7.54
N ASN A 517 15.04 -17.16 -7.33
CA ASN A 517 15.31 -15.80 -7.84
C ASN A 517 15.31 -15.74 -9.38
N ASN A 518 15.84 -16.76 -10.05
CA ASN A 518 15.80 -16.87 -11.51
C ASN A 518 14.37 -17.05 -12.05
N THR A 519 13.48 -17.64 -11.25
CA THR A 519 12.07 -17.79 -11.60
C THR A 519 11.31 -16.47 -11.44
N LYS A 520 11.65 -15.67 -10.42
CA LYS A 520 11.10 -14.33 -10.16
C LYS A 520 11.39 -13.35 -11.32
N THR A 521 12.64 -13.27 -11.75
CA THR A 521 13.04 -12.41 -12.89
C THR A 521 12.41 -12.84 -14.21
N GLY A 522 12.16 -14.14 -14.41
CA GLY A 522 11.45 -14.67 -15.56
C GLY A 522 9.94 -14.35 -15.59
N LEU A 523 9.32 -14.09 -14.43
CA LEU A 523 7.92 -13.68 -14.32
C LEU A 523 7.77 -12.16 -14.47
N ASP A 524 8.68 -11.37 -13.87
CA ASP A 524 8.69 -9.90 -14.02
C ASP A 524 8.96 -9.46 -15.47
N SER A 525 9.85 -10.17 -16.19
CA SER A 525 10.14 -9.90 -17.61
C SER A 525 9.01 -10.27 -18.58
N LYS A 526 8.01 -11.06 -18.14
CA LYS A 526 6.79 -11.34 -18.91
C LYS A 526 5.64 -10.37 -18.60
N ARG A 527 5.80 -9.53 -17.57
CA ARG A 527 4.81 -8.53 -17.13
C ARG A 527 5.09 -7.11 -17.66
N HIS A 528 6.03 -6.95 -18.61
CA HIS A 528 6.27 -5.71 -19.36
C HIS A 528 5.88 -5.81 -20.82
#